data_AF-K9XUL2-F1
#
_entry.id   AF-K9XUL2-F1
#
_cell.length_a   1.000
_cell.length_b   1.000
_cell.length_c   1.000
_cell.angle_alpha   90.00
_cell.angle_beta   90.00
_cell.angle_gamma   90.00
#
_symmetry.space_group_name_H-M   'P 1'
#
loop_
_entity.id
_entity.type
_entity.pdbx_description
1 polymer ?
#
loop_
_entity_poly.entity_id
_entity_poly.type
_entity_poly.pdbx_seq_one_letter_code
_entity_poly.pdbx_strand_id
1 'polypeptide(L)'
;MENKLKELMGKPNVWLYVKSSNGWIKNVEILEVNHETVTFRYEHESEVESKVWEKTTRLENIVEVDLRVLTVPKDKQQSENMRQRLTRLLEQE
;
A
#
# COMPACT_ATOMS: atom_id res chain seq x y z
N MET A 1 9.60 10.76 2.79
CA MET A 1 9.25 9.32 2.76
C MET A 1 8.65 8.86 4.09
N GLU A 2 9.28 9.16 5.22
CA GLU A 2 8.83 8.78 6.57
C GLU A 2 7.33 9.04 6.84
N ASN A 3 6.86 10.28 6.71
CA ASN A 3 5.45 10.63 6.95
C ASN A 3 4.49 9.85 6.04
N LYS A 4 4.85 9.67 4.76
CA LYS A 4 4.05 8.88 3.80
C LYS A 4 3.92 7.43 4.26
N LEU A 5 5.00 6.82 4.75
CA LEU A 5 4.95 5.44 5.25
C LEU A 5 4.19 5.33 6.57
N LYS A 6 4.29 6.33 7.46
CA LYS A 6 3.50 6.40 8.70
C LYS A 6 2.00 6.43 8.41
N GLU A 7 1.55 7.20 7.42
CA GLU A 7 0.15 7.23 6.98
C GLU A 7 -0.34 5.93 6.33
N LEU A 8 0.58 5.06 5.93
CA LEU A 8 0.32 3.77 5.29
C LEU A 8 0.42 2.59 6.27
N MET A 9 0.80 2.83 7.53
CA MET A 9 0.81 1.80 8.57
C MET A 9 -0.58 1.17 8.73
N GLY A 10 -0.63 -0.16 8.72
CA GLY A 10 -1.87 -0.93 8.81
C GLY A 10 -2.79 -0.85 7.57
N LYS A 11 -2.39 -0.16 6.49
CA LYS A 11 -3.16 -0.16 5.23
C LYS A 11 -2.82 -1.38 4.37
N PRO A 12 -3.82 -2.03 3.76
CA PRO A 12 -3.58 -3.11 2.82
C PRO A 12 -3.12 -2.58 1.45
N ASN A 13 -2.64 -3.48 0.58
CA ASN A 13 -2.31 -3.20 -0.82
C ASN A 13 -1.22 -2.14 -1.05
N VAL A 14 -0.31 -1.98 -0.08
CA VAL A 14 0.88 -1.13 -0.23
C VAL A 14 1.94 -1.88 -1.02
N TRP A 15 2.52 -1.24 -2.03
CA TRP A 15 3.64 -1.75 -2.80
C TRP A 15 4.84 -0.84 -2.59
N LEU A 16 6.00 -1.43 -2.33
CA LEU A 16 7.24 -0.69 -2.09
C LEU A 16 8.27 -1.05 -3.16
N TYR A 17 8.83 -0.05 -3.83
CA TYR A 17 10.03 -0.26 -4.63
C TYR A 17 11.26 -0.13 -3.74
N VAL A 18 11.95 -1.25 -3.53
CA VAL A 18 13.10 -1.33 -2.61
C VAL A 18 14.39 -1.52 -3.40
N LYS A 19 15.28 -0.53 -3.32
CA LYS A 19 16.57 -0.51 -4.06
C LYS A 19 17.42 -1.74 -3.77
N SER A 20 17.49 -2.18 -2.51
CA SER A 20 18.28 -3.36 -2.10
C SER A 20 17.74 -4.68 -2.65
N SER A 21 16.45 -4.75 -2.99
CA SER A 21 15.82 -5.92 -3.61
C SER A 21 15.71 -5.80 -5.13
N ASN A 22 16.16 -4.68 -5.71
CA ASN A 22 16.07 -4.35 -7.13
C ASN A 22 14.66 -4.58 -7.73
N GLY A 23 13.61 -4.20 -7.01
CA GLY A 23 12.25 -4.41 -7.50
C GLY A 23 11.13 -4.05 -6.53
N TRP A 24 9.92 -4.29 -7.00
CA TRP A 24 8.68 -4.10 -6.27
C TRP A 24 8.42 -5.26 -5.31
N ILE A 25 8.27 -4.93 -4.03
CA ILE A 25 7.70 -5.81 -3.02
C ILE A 25 6.22 -5.47 -2.92
N LYS A 26 5.38 -6.45 -3.26
CA LYS A 26 3.93 -6.26 -3.38
C LYS A 26 3.23 -6.68 -2.11
N ASN A 27 2.04 -6.11 -1.90
CA ASN A 27 1.13 -6.44 -0.81
C ASN A 27 1.84 -6.44 0.55
N VAL A 28 2.63 -5.41 0.80
CA VAL A 28 3.33 -5.27 2.07
C VAL A 28 2.40 -4.72 3.13
N GLU A 29 2.66 -5.09 4.37
CA GLU A 29 2.10 -4.48 5.56
C GLU A 29 3.21 -3.75 6.29
N ILE A 30 3.08 -2.43 6.42
CA ILE A 30 4.05 -1.64 7.18
C ILE A 30 3.76 -1.83 8.67
N LEU A 31 4.73 -2.41 9.39
CA LEU A 31 4.64 -2.72 10.82
C LEU A 31 5.15 -1.56 11.68
N GLU A 32 6.26 -0.95 11.28
CA GLU A 32 6.91 0.10 12.06
C GLU A 32 7.67 1.08 11.14
N VAL A 33 7.60 2.37 11.47
CA VAL A 33 8.37 3.42 10.80
C VAL A 33 9.10 4.24 11.85
N ASN A 34 10.42 4.09 11.88
CA ASN A 34 11.34 4.87 12.70
C ASN A 34 11.94 6.03 11.88
N HIS A 35 12.80 6.83 12.51
CA HIS A 35 13.38 8.01 11.87
C HIS A 35 14.19 7.69 10.60
N GLU A 36 14.87 6.54 10.58
CA GLU A 36 15.74 6.14 9.45
C GLU A 36 15.38 4.79 8.85
N THR A 37 14.51 4.00 9.50
CA THR A 37 14.20 2.64 9.09
C THR A 37 12.70 2.40 8.99
N VAL A 38 12.33 1.46 8.13
CA VAL A 38 10.99 0.91 8.03
C VAL A 38 11.06 -0.60 8.15
N THR A 39 10.16 -1.16 8.94
CA THR A 39 9.92 -2.59 9.05
C THR A 39 8.59 -2.92 8.39
N PHE A 40 8.61 -3.86 7.45
CA PHE A 40 7.41 -4.30 6.76
C PHE A 40 7.39 -5.81 6.60
N ARG A 41 6.18 -6.35 6.56
CA ARG A 41 5.90 -7.76 6.31
C ARG A 41 5.40 -7.93 4.89
N TYR A 42 5.82 -9.01 4.23
CA TYR A 42 5.33 -9.36 2.90
C TYR A 42 5.26 -10.88 2.77
N GLU A 43 4.33 -11.32 1.93
CA GLU A 43 4.20 -12.73 1.58
C GLU A 43 4.91 -13.00 0.25
N HIS A 44 5.64 -14.10 0.21
CA HIS A 44 6.18 -14.65 -1.01
C HIS A 44 5.48 -15.99 -1.27
N GLU A 45 4.63 -16.00 -2.29
CA GLU A 45 3.99 -17.21 -2.79
C GLU A 45 4.84 -17.78 -3.94
N SER A 46 5.20 -19.04 -3.82
CA SER A 46 5.74 -19.90 -4.88
C SER A 46 4.78 -21.06 -5.11
N GLU A 47 4.93 -21.80 -6.22
CA GLU A 47 4.05 -22.95 -6.54
C GLU A 47 4.03 -24.06 -5.47
N VAL A 48 5.04 -24.09 -4.60
CA VAL A 48 5.25 -25.15 -3.60
C VAL A 48 5.06 -24.66 -2.17
N GLU A 49 5.11 -23.34 -1.93
CA GLU A 49 5.13 -22.79 -0.57
C GLU A 49 4.71 -21.32 -0.52
N SER A 50 3.90 -20.96 0.48
CA SER A 50 3.65 -19.60 0.90
C SER A 50 4.47 -19.29 2.16
N LYS A 51 5.41 -18.34 2.09
CA LYS A 51 6.19 -17.89 3.24
C LYS A 51 5.97 -16.41 3.51
N VAL A 52 5.77 -16.10 4.79
CA VAL A 52 5.68 -14.73 5.29
C VAL A 52 7.05 -14.28 5.77
N TRP A 53 7.49 -13.12 5.29
CA TRP A 53 8.79 -12.54 5.61
C TRP A 53 8.60 -11.17 6.27
N GLU A 54 9.45 -10.88 7.24
CA GLU A 54 9.60 -9.56 7.81
C GLU A 54 10.96 -8.98 7.40
N LYS A 55 10.96 -7.73 6.97
CA LYS A 55 12.17 -7.04 6.52
C LYS A 55 12.24 -5.64 7.08
N THR A 56 13.37 -5.32 7.69
CA THR A 56 13.74 -3.95 8.08
C THR A 56 14.74 -3.40 7.06
N THR A 57 14.50 -2.19 6.57
CA THR A 57 15.45 -1.49 5.71
C THR A 57 15.46 0.01 5.98
N ARG A 58 16.51 0.70 5.52
CA ARG A 58 16.59 2.15 5.64
C ARG A 58 15.58 2.83 4.72
N LEU A 59 15.03 3.96 5.15
CA LEU A 59 14.10 4.78 4.37
C LEU A 59 14.70 5.22 3.04
N GLU A 60 16.01 5.47 2.99
CA GLU A 60 16.75 5.80 1.75
C GLU A 60 16.70 4.70 0.68
N ASN A 61 16.41 3.44 1.07
CA ASN A 61 16.27 2.33 0.14
C ASN A 61 14.86 2.24 -0.45
N ILE A 62 13.88 2.97 0.08
CA ILE A 62 12.53 3.04 -0.47
C ILE A 62 12.51 4.15 -1.50
N VAL A 63 12.44 3.77 -2.77
CA VAL A 63 12.46 4.74 -3.88
C VAL A 63 11.05 5.23 -4.16
N GLU A 64 10.10 4.31 -4.18
CA GLU A 64 8.73 4.58 -4.57
C GLU A 64 7.75 3.78 -3.72
N VAL A 65 6.56 4.36 -3.54
CA VAL A 65 5.45 3.75 -2.81
C VAL A 65 4.20 3.94 -3.65
N ASP A 66 3.59 2.82 -4.03
CA ASP A 66 2.34 2.79 -4.75
C ASP A 66 1.26 2.11 -3.89
N LEU A 67 0.01 2.54 -4.08
CA LEU A 67 -1.12 1.97 -3.37
C LEU A 67 -2.13 1.47 -4.38
N ARG A 68 -2.31 0.15 -4.43
CA ARG A 68 -3.30 -0.41 -5.34
C ARG A 68 -4.69 -0.17 -4.77
N VAL A 69 -5.35 0.89 -5.24
CA VAL A 69 -6.75 1.19 -4.94
C VAL A 69 -7.64 0.20 -5.68
N LEU A 70 -7.64 -1.06 -5.26
CA LEU A 70 -8.63 -2.05 -5.70
C LEU A 70 -9.88 -1.91 -4.83
N THR A 71 -10.58 -0.79 -4.98
CA THR A 71 -11.87 -0.60 -4.32
C THR A 71 -12.86 0.02 -5.28
N VAL A 72 -13.59 -0.84 -6.00
CA VAL A 72 -15.04 -0.68 -5.96
C VAL A 72 -15.45 -0.99 -4.51
N PRO A 73 -16.13 -0.09 -3.80
CA PRO A 73 -16.61 -0.39 -2.46
C PRO A 73 -17.39 -1.70 -2.47
N LYS A 74 -17.05 -2.64 -1.58
CA LYS A 74 -17.87 -3.84 -1.36
C LYS A 74 -19.27 -3.47 -0.87
N ASP A 75 -19.39 -2.30 -0.25
CA ASP A 75 -20.65 -1.73 0.16
C ASP A 75 -21.34 -1.03 -1.03
N LYS A 76 -22.45 -1.63 -1.49
CA LYS A 76 -23.32 -1.05 -2.52
C LYS A 76 -23.74 0.38 -2.15
N GLN A 77 -23.94 0.68 -0.87
CA GLN A 77 -24.34 2.01 -0.44
C GLN A 77 -23.23 3.04 -0.62
N GLN A 78 -21.96 2.67 -0.34
CA GLN A 78 -20.84 3.59 -0.53
C GLN A 78 -20.53 3.83 -2.02
N SER A 79 -20.66 2.80 -2.85
CA SER A 79 -20.47 2.96 -4.30
C SER A 79 -21.57 3.82 -4.92
N GLU A 80 -22.81 3.67 -4.47
CA GLU A 80 -23.93 4.52 -4.91
C GLU A 80 -23.78 5.97 -4.43
N ASN A 81 -23.35 6.18 -3.18
CA ASN A 81 -23.09 7.51 -2.65
C ASN A 81 -21.95 8.24 -3.42
N MET A 82 -20.90 7.51 -3.83
CA MET A 82 -19.84 8.08 -4.67
C MET A 82 -20.34 8.41 -6.07
N ARG A 83 -21.18 7.56 -6.68
CA ARG A 83 -21.82 7.84 -7.96
C ARG A 83 -22.66 9.11 -7.90
N GLN A 84 -23.54 9.24 -6.91
CA GLN A 84 -24.39 10.41 -6.75
C GLN A 84 -23.59 11.71 -6.57
N ARG A 85 -22.46 11.66 -5.84
CA ARG A 85 -21.56 12.81 -5.70
C ARG A 85 -20.91 13.20 -7.03
N LEU A 86 -20.43 12.23 -7.79
CA LEU A 86 -19.82 12.48 -9.10
C LEU A 86 -20.85 13.05 -10.09
N THR A 87 -22.07 12.53 -10.12
CA THR A 87 -23.16 13.07 -10.95
C THR A 87 -23.44 14.53 -10.62
N ARG A 88 -23.54 14.88 -9.34
CA ARG A 88 -23.76 16.28 -8.93
C ARG A 88 -22.63 17.22 -9.33
N LEU A 89 -21.39 16.74 -9.31
CA LEU A 89 -20.24 17.55 -9.73
C LEU A 89 -20.25 17.81 -11.25
N LEU A 90 -20.68 16.83 -12.04
CA LEU A 90 -20.81 16.96 -13.49
C LEU A 90 -21.99 17.83 -13.91
N GLU A 91 -23.05 17.89 -13.10
CA GLU A 91 -24.21 18.77 -13.32
C GLU A 91 -23.95 20.22 -12.91
N GLN A 92 -22.82 20.50 -12.25
CA GLN A 92 -22.42 21.85 -11.80
C GLN A 92 -21.48 22.58 -12.78
N GLU A 93 -21.12 21.96 -13.91
CA GLU A 93 -20.45 22.60 -15.06
C GLU A 93 -21.46 22.96 -16.17
#